data_AF-A0A7M1NZG8-F1
#
_entry.id   AF-A0A7M1NZG8-F1
#
_cell.length_a   1.000
_cell.length_b   1.000
_cell.length_c   1.000
_cell.angle_alpha   90.00
_cell.angle_beta   90.00
_cell.angle_gamma   90.00
#
_symmetry.space_group_name_H-M   'P 1'
#
loop_
_entity.id
_entity.type
_entity.pdbx_description
1 polymer ?
#
loop_
_entity_poly.entity_id
_entity_poly.type
_entity_poly.pdbx_seq_one_letter_code
_entity_poly.pdbx_strand_id
1 'polypeptide(L)'
;MLIELLHKKLIDYPTIININDEIYFINELRKADIDDIRSNIDKFISILEQLQISHQDNGIFEVNIENIHIFFNFVFWIREIQNKLELSLDKYTDGFDTNFDGSIKI
;
A
#
# COMPACT_ATOMS: atom_id res chain seq x y z
N MET A 1 -3.77 3.75 17.89
CA MET A 1 -4.63 3.31 16.77
C MET A 1 -3.77 2.54 15.75
N LEU A 2 -4.33 1.71 14.87
CA LEU A 2 -3.55 0.80 14.02
C LEU A 2 -2.60 1.57 13.09
N ILE A 3 -3.08 2.66 12.46
CA ILE A 3 -2.25 3.48 11.57
C ILE A 3 -1.01 4.02 12.27
N GLU A 4 -1.18 4.53 13.49
CA GLU A 4 -0.07 5.05 14.29
C GLU A 4 0.96 3.96 14.66
N LEU A 5 0.47 2.75 15.00
CA LEU A 5 1.34 1.62 15.32
C LEU A 5 2.13 1.15 14.09
N LEU A 6 1.47 1.05 12.93
CA LEU A 6 2.12 0.65 11.68
C LEU A 6 3.12 1.70 11.21
N HIS A 7 2.78 2.98 11.29
CA HIS A 7 3.68 4.07 10.95
C HIS A 7 4.95 4.02 11.81
N LYS A 8 4.79 3.91 13.14
CA LYS A 8 5.92 3.80 14.06
C LYS A 8 6.79 2.57 13.76
N LYS A 9 6.19 1.45 13.37
CA LYS A 9 6.96 0.26 13.00
C LYS A 9 7.71 0.48 11.68
N LEU A 10 7.06 1.07 10.69
CA LEU A 10 7.62 1.23 9.34
C LEU A 10 8.77 2.25 9.29
N ILE A 11 8.74 3.30 10.11
CA ILE A 11 9.84 4.28 10.17
C ILE A 11 11.15 3.69 10.74
N ASP A 12 11.08 2.56 11.44
CA ASP A 12 12.26 1.84 11.94
C ASP A 12 12.89 0.94 10.84
N TYR A 13 12.23 0.78 9.69
CA TYR A 13 12.74 0.05 8.53
C TYR A 13 13.55 0.96 7.60
N PRO A 14 14.47 0.39 6.79
CA PRO A 14 15.05 1.11 5.66
C PRO A 14 13.97 1.62 4.70
N THR A 15 14.29 2.66 3.93
CA THR A 15 13.37 3.19 2.89
C THR A 15 13.01 2.13 1.85
N ILE A 16 13.98 1.28 1.46
CA ILE A 16 13.78 0.14 0.58
C ILE A 16 13.71 -1.12 1.45
N ILE A 17 12.52 -1.71 1.53
CA ILE A 17 12.25 -2.95 2.28
C ILE A 17 12.16 -4.13 1.33
N ASN A 18 12.36 -5.34 1.85
CA ASN A 18 12.16 -6.55 1.04
C ASN A 18 10.66 -6.82 0.82
N ILE A 19 10.36 -7.61 -0.21
CA ILE A 19 8.98 -7.91 -0.63
C ILE A 19 8.12 -8.55 0.47
N ASN A 20 8.70 -9.33 1.39
CA ASN A 20 7.94 -9.99 2.46
C ASN A 20 7.48 -8.98 3.52
N ASP A 21 8.36 -8.06 3.90
CA ASP A 21 8.01 -6.97 4.80
C ASP A 21 6.98 -6.04 4.15
N GLU A 22 7.14 -5.75 2.86
CA GLU A 22 6.19 -4.93 2.11
C GLU A 22 4.78 -5.56 2.09
N ILE A 23 4.69 -6.85 1.75
CA ILE A 23 3.45 -7.64 1.79
C ILE A 23 2.85 -7.64 3.20
N TYR A 24 3.69 -7.77 4.23
CA TYR A 24 3.25 -7.69 5.62
C TYR A 24 2.58 -6.34 5.91
N PHE A 25 3.24 -5.22 5.58
CA PHE A 25 2.69 -3.89 5.83
C PHE A 25 1.40 -3.63 5.04
N ILE A 26 1.33 -4.06 3.77
CA ILE A 26 0.09 -3.98 2.97
C ILE A 26 -1.05 -4.71 3.65
N ASN A 27 -0.82 -5.95 4.10
CA ASN A 27 -1.86 -6.78 4.72
C ASN A 27 -2.32 -6.23 6.07
N GLU A 28 -1.41 -5.69 6.88
CA GLU A 28 -1.79 -5.06 8.14
C GLU A 28 -2.51 -3.72 7.91
N LEU A 29 -2.05 -2.91 6.96
CA LEU A 29 -2.65 -1.60 6.65
C LEU A 29 -4.11 -1.74 6.21
N ARG A 30 -4.41 -2.78 5.42
CA ARG A 30 -5.78 -3.10 4.95
C ARG A 30 -6.76 -3.47 6.06
N LYS A 31 -6.29 -3.72 7.28
CA LYS A 31 -7.15 -3.99 8.45
C LYS A 31 -7.61 -2.70 9.16
N ALA A 32 -7.06 -1.55 8.78
CA ALA A 32 -7.44 -0.27 9.39
C ALA A 32 -8.87 0.10 9.03
N ASP A 33 -9.64 0.52 10.04
CA ASP A 33 -10.95 1.10 9.81
C ASP A 33 -10.84 2.54 9.29
N ILE A 34 -11.90 3.02 8.66
CA ILE A 34 -11.91 4.33 8.01
C ILE A 34 -11.75 5.50 9.00
N ASP A 35 -12.23 5.35 10.23
CA ASP A 35 -12.19 6.41 11.24
C ASP A 35 -10.79 6.54 11.85
N ASP A 36 -10.07 5.43 12.03
CA ASP A 36 -8.64 5.42 12.34
C ASP A 36 -7.82 6.10 11.23
N ILE A 37 -8.05 5.71 9.97
CA ILE A 37 -7.38 6.33 8.82
C ILE A 37 -7.64 7.84 8.81
N ARG A 38 -8.89 8.27 8.97
CA ARG A 38 -9.26 9.70 8.98
C ARG A 38 -8.59 10.46 10.12
N SER A 39 -8.49 9.84 11.30
CA SER A 39 -7.85 10.44 12.48
C SER A 39 -6.32 10.51 12.37
N ASN A 40 -5.72 9.73 11.47
CA ASN A 40 -4.27 9.61 11.29
C ASN A 40 -3.82 9.82 9.83
N ILE A 41 -4.51 10.70 9.10
CA ILE A 41 -4.34 10.81 7.65
C ILE A 41 -2.90 11.08 7.21
N ASP A 42 -2.16 11.93 7.92
CA ASP A 42 -0.76 12.23 7.59
C ASP A 42 0.15 11.00 7.73
N LYS A 43 -0.09 10.19 8.76
CA LYS A 43 0.67 8.95 8.99
C LYS A 43 0.29 7.88 7.96
N PHE A 44 -1.00 7.79 7.62
CA PHE A 44 -1.47 6.90 6.57
C PHE A 44 -0.80 7.24 5.23
N ILE A 45 -0.79 8.52 4.85
CA ILE A 45 -0.11 9.01 3.65
C ILE A 45 1.39 8.68 3.69
N SER A 46 2.06 8.91 4.81
CA SER A 46 3.48 8.60 4.97
C SER A 46 3.78 7.10 4.80
N ILE A 47 2.90 6.21 5.26
CA ILE A 47 3.02 4.77 5.01
C ILE A 47 2.91 4.48 3.51
N LEU A 48 1.88 5.02 2.83
CA LEU A 48 1.68 4.79 1.40
C LEU A 48 2.87 5.26 0.57
N GLU A 49 3.41 6.43 0.89
CA GLU A 49 4.58 6.99 0.21
C GLU A 49 5.82 6.09 0.36
N GLN A 50 6.11 5.61 1.57
CA GLN A 50 7.26 4.73 1.79
C GLN A 50 7.09 3.38 1.10
N LEU A 51 5.90 2.78 1.17
CA LEU A 51 5.63 1.52 0.46
C LEU A 51 5.77 1.70 -1.05
N GLN A 52 5.24 2.79 -1.62
CA GLN A 52 5.40 3.07 -3.05
C GLN A 52 6.87 3.21 -3.45
N ILE A 53 7.65 3.99 -2.69
CA ILE A 53 9.08 4.20 -2.99
C ILE A 53 9.81 2.85 -2.97
N SER A 54 9.58 2.04 -1.96
CA SER A 54 10.18 0.70 -1.87
C SER A 54 9.78 -0.20 -3.05
N HIS A 55 8.50 -0.19 -3.40
CA HIS A 55 7.98 -1.02 -4.48
C HIS A 55 8.59 -0.64 -5.83
N GLN A 56 8.67 0.66 -6.14
CA GLN A 56 9.21 1.15 -7.40
C GLN A 56 10.72 0.91 -7.55
N ASP A 57 11.46 0.90 -6.43
CA ASP A 57 12.91 0.72 -6.45
C ASP A 57 13.30 -0.75 -6.67
N ASN A 58 12.75 -1.67 -5.86
CA ASN A 58 13.12 -3.09 -5.91
C ASN A 58 11.92 -4.04 -5.91
N GLY A 59 10.84 -3.71 -5.19
CA GLY A 59 9.70 -4.60 -5.01
C GLY A 59 9.05 -5.07 -6.31
N ILE A 60 8.98 -4.22 -7.34
CA ILE A 60 8.43 -4.52 -8.67
C ILE A 60 9.11 -5.71 -9.34
N PHE A 61 10.41 -5.92 -9.13
CA PHE A 61 11.16 -7.04 -9.71
C PHE A 61 10.96 -8.35 -8.93
N GLU A 62 10.42 -8.27 -7.71
CA GLU A 62 10.12 -9.40 -6.84
C GLU A 62 8.64 -9.85 -6.92
N VAL A 63 7.80 -9.10 -7.66
CA VAL A 63 6.41 -9.48 -7.96
C VAL A 63 6.39 -10.71 -8.87
N ASN A 64 5.57 -11.70 -8.49
CA ASN A 64 5.41 -12.96 -9.19
C ASN A 64 3.96 -13.47 -9.08
N ILE A 65 3.67 -14.61 -9.71
CA ILE A 65 2.31 -15.17 -9.78
C ILE A 65 1.69 -15.47 -8.40
N GLU A 66 2.51 -15.72 -7.38
CA GLU A 66 2.05 -16.03 -6.03
C GLU A 66 1.63 -14.78 -5.25
N ASN A 67 2.24 -13.61 -5.50
CA ASN A 67 2.02 -12.40 -4.70
C ASN A 67 1.34 -11.24 -5.46
N ILE A 68 1.25 -11.28 -6.79
CA ILE A 68 0.70 -10.18 -7.60
C ILE A 68 -0.72 -9.77 -7.19
N HIS A 69 -1.54 -10.74 -6.77
CA HIS A 69 -2.91 -10.50 -6.32
C HIS A 69 -2.98 -9.61 -5.07
N ILE A 70 -1.93 -9.58 -4.24
CA ILE A 70 -1.87 -8.77 -3.02
C ILE A 70 -1.78 -7.29 -3.38
N PHE A 71 -0.86 -6.92 -4.28
CA PHE A 71 -0.67 -5.55 -4.76
C PHE A 71 -1.88 -5.05 -5.53
N PHE A 72 -2.47 -5.90 -6.37
CA PHE A 72 -3.69 -5.56 -7.10
C PHE A 72 -4.88 -5.27 -6.16
N ASN A 73 -5.10 -6.14 -5.18
CA ASN A 73 -6.15 -5.91 -4.17
C ASN A 73 -5.85 -4.69 -3.30
N PHE A 74 -4.58 -4.36 -3.08
CA PHE A 74 -4.17 -3.19 -2.34
C PHE A 74 -4.52 -1.89 -3.08
N VAL A 75 -4.24 -1.81 -4.39
CA VAL A 75 -4.62 -0.65 -5.21
C VAL A 75 -6.14 -0.44 -5.20
N PHE A 76 -6.93 -1.51 -5.35
CA PHE A 76 -8.39 -1.40 -5.25
C PHE A 76 -8.85 -0.91 -3.89
N TRP A 77 -8.29 -1.45 -2.81
CA TRP A 77 -8.61 -1.01 -1.47
C TRP A 77 -8.30 0.47 -1.27
N ILE A 78 -7.16 0.98 -1.76
CA ILE A 78 -6.83 2.42 -1.69
C ILE A 78 -7.86 3.25 -2.46
N ARG A 79 -8.31 2.81 -3.64
CA ARG A 79 -9.36 3.50 -4.41
C ARG A 79 -10.68 3.58 -3.63
N GLU A 80 -11.05 2.54 -2.88
CA GLU A 80 -12.21 2.59 -2.00
C GLU A 80 -12.03 3.58 -0.84
N ILE A 81 -10.83 3.64 -0.25
CA ILE A 81 -10.50 4.59 0.82
C ILE A 81 -10.54 6.03 0.30
N GLN A 82 -9.96 6.31 -0.87
CA GLN A 82 -10.03 7.61 -1.55
C GLN A 82 -11.47 8.09 -1.70
N ASN A 83 -12.38 7.23 -2.16
CA ASN A 83 -13.80 7.57 -2.29
C ASN A 83 -14.47 7.88 -0.94
N LYS A 84 -14.11 7.15 0.12
CA LYS A 84 -14.67 7.35 1.48
C LYS A 84 -14.11 8.59 2.19
N LEU A 85 -12.90 9.03 1.81
CA LEU A 85 -12.24 10.20 2.39
C LEU A 85 -12.42 11.46 1.55
N GLU A 86 -12.96 11.36 0.33
CA GLU A 86 -13.04 12.45 -0.65
C GLU A 86 -11.65 13.11 -0.89
N LEU A 87 -10.60 12.29 -0.90
CA LEU A 87 -9.20 12.72 -1.01
C LEU A 87 -8.50 11.93 -2.12
N SER A 88 -7.83 12.62 -3.04
CA SER A 88 -7.00 11.94 -4.05
C SER A 88 -5.75 11.35 -3.43
N LEU A 89 -5.59 10.04 -3.64
CA LEU A 89 -4.46 9.19 -3.24
C LEU A 89 -3.78 8.56 -4.45
N ASP A 90 -4.20 8.89 -5.68
CA ASP A 90 -3.77 8.25 -6.92
C ASP A 90 -2.24 8.22 -7.06
N LYS A 91 -1.56 9.34 -6.73
CA LYS A 91 -0.10 9.45 -6.77
C LYS A 91 0.67 8.49 -5.85
N TYR A 92 0.00 7.88 -4.86
CA TYR A 92 0.56 6.89 -3.94
C TYR A 92 0.22 5.43 -4.35
N THR A 93 -0.56 5.26 -5.43
CA THR A 93 -0.90 3.96 -6.02
C THR A 93 -0.20 3.71 -7.34
N ASP A 94 0.24 4.76 -8.04
CA ASP A 94 0.87 4.69 -9.36
C ASP A 94 2.07 3.73 -9.39
N GLY A 95 2.84 3.66 -8.29
CA GLY A 95 3.99 2.75 -8.23
C GLY A 95 3.63 1.27 -8.15
N PHE A 96 2.42 0.92 -7.73
CA PHE A 96 1.93 -0.46 -7.64
C PHE A 96 1.14 -0.90 -8.88
N ASP A 97 0.77 0.06 -9.75
CA ASP A 97 0.05 -0.23 -10.99
C ASP A 97 1.03 -0.67 -12.08
N THR A 98 1.63 -1.85 -11.87
CA THR A 98 2.60 -2.44 -12.77
C THR A 98 1.88 -3.21 -13.88
N ASN A 99 1.18 -2.47 -14.76
CA ASN A 99 0.48 -2.95 -15.95
C ASN A 99 -0.76 -3.86 -15.71
N PHE A 100 -1.91 -3.25 -15.45
CA PHE A 100 -3.21 -3.86 -15.75
C PHE A 100 -3.47 -3.82 -17.28
N ASP A 101 -3.32 -4.94 -17.99
CA ASP A 101 -3.84 -5.08 -19.37
C ASP A 101 -5.32 -5.51 -19.40
N GLY A 102 -5.96 -5.62 -18.23
CA GLY A 102 -7.33 -6.10 -18.08
C GLY A 102 -7.51 -7.60 -18.29
N SER A 103 -6.46 -8.37 -18.54
CA SER A 103 -6.55 -9.81 -18.72
C SER A 103 -6.40 -10.56 -17.40
N ILE A 104 -7.39 -10.39 -16.51
CA ILE A 104 -7.73 -11.50 -15.62
C ILE A 104 -8.35 -12.57 -16.53
N LYS A 105 -7.54 -13.51 -17.02
CA LYS A 105 -8.05 -14.75 -17.60
C LYS A 105 -8.50 -15.64 -16.43
N ILE A 106 -9.79 -15.53 -16.10
CA ILE A 106 -10.55 -16.55 -15.36
C ILE A 106 -10.80 -17.72 -16.31
#